data_AF-A0A833YIA7-F1
#
_entry.id   AF-A0A833YIA7-F1
#
_cell.length_a   1.000
_cell.length_b   1.000
_cell.length_c   1.000
_cell.angle_alpha   90.00
_cell.angle_beta   90.00
_cell.angle_gamma   90.00
#
_symmetry.space_group_name_H-M   'P 1'
#
loop_
_entity.id
_entity.type
_entity.pdbx_description
1 polymer ?
#
loop_
_entity_poly.entity_id
_entity_poly.type
_entity_poly.pdbx_seq_one_letter_code
_entity_poly.pdbx_strand_id
1 'polypeptide(L)'
;MVARSLCRNAAGKNYIIFTGPSITSLTLFEEFEKQGIYCCGLLSSRKSDCTGLPLSMLTNPATPPARGQHRIKMKGNMSLICWYNKGHFRFLTNAYSPVQQGVIIKRKRGEIPCPLAVEAFAAHLSYICKYDDKYSKYFISHKPNKTWQQVFWFAVSIAVNNAYILYKMSDAYHVKRYSRAQFGERLVRELLGLEDASPTH
;
A
#
# COMPACT_ATOMS: atom_id res chain seq x y z
N MET A 1 -14.60 -7.99 6.27
CA MET A 1 -14.32 -9.42 6.02
C MET A 1 -12.99 -9.63 5.29
N VAL A 2 -12.77 -9.00 4.12
CA VAL A 2 -11.54 -9.17 3.32
C VAL A 2 -10.25 -8.82 4.09
N ALA A 3 -10.20 -7.64 4.72
CA ALA A 3 -9.00 -7.20 5.45
C ALA A 3 -8.59 -8.17 6.58
N ARG A 4 -9.56 -8.71 7.32
CA ARG A 4 -9.32 -9.71 8.38
C ARG A 4 -8.68 -10.98 7.81
N SER A 5 -9.18 -11.46 6.67
CA SER A 5 -8.64 -12.64 6.00
C SER A 5 -7.19 -12.41 5.52
N LEU A 6 -6.94 -11.28 4.86
CA LEU A 6 -5.61 -10.93 4.36
C LEU A 6 -4.58 -10.73 5.48
N CYS A 7 -5.02 -10.24 6.64
CA CYS A 7 -4.14 -9.97 7.79
C CYS A 7 -4.05 -11.11 8.80
N ARG A 8 -4.61 -12.30 8.51
CA ARG A 8 -4.65 -13.43 9.47
C ARG A 8 -3.26 -13.79 10.03
N ASN A 9 -2.21 -13.69 9.22
CA ASN A 9 -0.84 -14.04 9.58
C ASN A 9 0.01 -12.82 10.05
N ALA A 10 -0.63 -11.67 10.27
CA ALA A 10 0.01 -10.43 10.71
C ALA A 10 -0.02 -10.23 12.23
N ALA A 11 -0.83 -11.01 12.96
CA ALA A 11 -0.99 -10.89 14.40
C ALA A 11 0.35 -11.06 15.14
N GLY A 12 0.59 -10.21 16.15
CA GLY A 12 1.78 -10.22 16.99
C GLY A 12 3.06 -9.72 16.33
N LYS A 13 3.01 -9.29 15.06
CA LYS A 13 4.20 -8.84 14.31
C LYS A 13 4.38 -7.32 14.28
N ASN A 14 3.48 -6.56 14.92
CA ASN A 14 3.52 -5.10 14.97
C ASN A 14 3.56 -4.44 13.58
N TYR A 15 2.92 -5.07 12.59
CA TYR A 15 2.82 -4.50 11.25
C TYR A 15 1.90 -3.29 11.23
N ILE A 16 2.23 -2.33 10.35
CA ILE A 16 1.37 -1.19 10.03
C ILE A 16 0.68 -1.47 8.70
N ILE A 17 -0.65 -1.58 8.73
CA ILE A 17 -1.50 -1.82 7.57
C ILE A 17 -2.08 -0.50 7.07
N PHE A 18 -1.80 -0.17 5.81
CA PHE A 18 -2.37 1.02 5.18
C PHE A 18 -3.66 0.67 4.46
N THR A 19 -4.75 1.36 4.78
CA THR A 19 -6.09 1.02 4.24
C THR A 19 -6.71 2.12 3.40
N GLY A 20 -7.38 1.70 2.33
CA GLY A 20 -8.25 2.57 1.56
C GLY A 20 -9.60 2.82 2.26
N PRO A 21 -10.38 3.81 1.80
CA PRO A 21 -11.64 4.21 2.44
C PRO A 21 -12.65 3.09 2.68
N SER A 22 -12.76 2.12 1.78
CA SER A 22 -13.71 1.00 1.91
C SER A 22 -13.39 0.02 3.06
N ILE A 23 -12.20 0.12 3.64
CA ILE A 23 -11.73 -0.78 4.70
C ILE A 23 -11.53 0.00 6.01
N THR A 24 -11.15 1.27 5.94
CA THR A 24 -10.91 2.11 7.12
C THR A 24 -12.17 2.29 7.95
N SER A 25 -12.13 1.87 9.22
CA SER A 25 -13.20 2.07 10.21
C SER A 25 -12.62 2.01 11.62
N LEU A 26 -13.30 2.66 12.58
CA LEU A 26 -12.89 2.65 13.99
C LEU A 26 -12.87 1.23 14.55
N THR A 27 -13.95 0.49 14.35
CA THR A 27 -14.13 -0.88 14.85
C THR A 27 -13.02 -1.82 14.36
N LEU A 28 -12.69 -1.79 13.06
CA LEU A 28 -11.65 -2.66 12.52
C LEU A 28 -10.28 -2.35 13.13
N PHE A 29 -9.95 -1.05 13.32
CA PHE A 29 -8.65 -0.66 13.84
C PHE A 29 -8.51 -1.00 15.32
N GLU A 30 -9.58 -0.84 16.12
CA GLU A 30 -9.62 -1.29 17.52
C GLU A 30 -9.46 -2.82 17.63
N GLU A 31 -10.06 -3.60 16.72
CA GLU A 31 -9.88 -5.06 16.66
C GLU A 31 -8.47 -5.48 16.28
N PHE A 32 -7.84 -4.80 15.32
CA PHE A 32 -6.49 -5.08 14.86
C PHE A 32 -5.45 -4.71 15.93
N GLU A 33 -5.66 -3.62 16.66
CA GLU A 33 -4.78 -3.21 17.76
C GLU A 33 -4.65 -4.30 18.83
N LYS A 34 -5.77 -4.95 19.19
CA LYS A 34 -5.79 -6.08 20.14
C LYS A 34 -4.95 -7.27 19.68
N GLN A 35 -4.65 -7.36 18.39
CA GLN A 35 -3.85 -8.42 17.78
C GLN A 35 -2.41 -7.96 17.51
N GLY A 36 -1.99 -6.77 17.97
CA GLY A 36 -0.68 -6.21 17.64
C GLY A 36 -0.55 -5.86 16.16
N ILE A 37 -1.65 -5.43 15.52
CA ILE A 37 -1.68 -4.94 14.15
C ILE A 37 -2.11 -3.47 14.20
N TYR A 38 -1.24 -2.59 13.72
CA TYR A 38 -1.50 -1.16 13.68
C TYR A 38 -1.97 -0.74 12.29
N CYS A 39 -2.69 0.37 12.19
CA CYS A 39 -3.30 0.80 10.95
C CYS A 39 -3.15 2.30 10.71
N CYS A 40 -3.10 2.68 9.44
CA CYS A 40 -3.21 4.05 8.98
C CYS A 40 -4.06 4.09 7.70
N GLY A 41 -5.24 4.69 7.77
CA GLY A 41 -6.23 4.58 6.70
C GLY A 41 -6.80 5.91 6.28
N LEU A 42 -7.13 6.04 5.00
CA LEU A 42 -7.91 7.17 4.51
C LEU A 42 -9.39 6.98 4.87
N LEU A 43 -10.05 8.04 5.33
CA LEU A 43 -11.48 8.08 5.59
C LEU A 43 -12.23 8.82 4.49
N SER A 44 -13.39 8.29 4.12
CA SER A 44 -14.35 8.96 3.25
C SER A 44 -15.76 8.76 3.78
N SER A 45 -16.52 9.85 3.96
CA SER A 45 -17.92 9.78 4.39
C SER A 45 -18.81 8.95 3.46
N ARG A 46 -18.40 8.73 2.21
CA ARG A 46 -19.14 7.95 1.21
C ARG A 46 -18.75 6.47 1.15
N LYS A 47 -17.55 6.10 1.61
CA LYS A 47 -16.99 4.76 1.40
C LYS A 47 -16.58 4.07 2.71
N SER A 48 -16.35 4.83 3.76
CA SER A 48 -15.92 4.33 5.06
C SER A 48 -17.11 4.20 6.00
N ASP A 49 -17.02 3.25 6.94
CA ASP A 49 -17.85 3.26 8.13
C ASP A 49 -17.30 4.31 9.10
N CYS A 50 -18.05 5.39 9.27
CA CYS A 50 -17.72 6.52 10.14
C CYS A 50 -18.44 6.46 11.49
N THR A 51 -19.07 5.33 11.83
CA THR A 51 -19.78 5.16 13.10
C THR A 51 -18.83 5.37 14.29
N GLY A 52 -19.28 6.15 15.28
CA GLY A 52 -18.49 6.49 16.46
C GLY A 52 -17.44 7.60 16.25
N LEU A 53 -17.31 8.16 15.04
CA LEU A 53 -16.41 9.29 14.78
C LEU A 53 -17.11 10.65 15.00
N PRO A 54 -16.40 11.66 15.53
CA PRO A 54 -17.00 12.97 15.79
C PRO A 54 -17.34 13.71 14.48
N LEU A 55 -18.62 14.08 14.30
CA LEU A 55 -19.13 14.78 13.12
C LEU A 55 -18.34 16.06 12.80
N SER A 56 -17.86 16.77 13.83
CA SER A 56 -17.01 17.97 13.71
C SER A 56 -15.73 17.76 12.90
N MET A 57 -15.29 16.51 12.73
CA MET A 57 -14.12 16.11 11.95
C MET A 57 -14.50 15.58 10.57
N LEU A 58 -15.75 15.18 10.35
CA LEU A 58 -16.27 14.62 9.10
C LEU A 58 -16.86 15.68 8.17
N THR A 59 -17.35 16.79 8.72
CA THR A 59 -17.85 17.95 7.96
C THR A 59 -16.70 18.85 7.52
N ASN A 60 -16.80 19.44 6.33
CA ASN A 60 -15.86 20.46 5.86
C ASN A 60 -16.28 21.82 6.44
N PRO A 61 -15.34 22.65 6.95
CA PRO A 61 -15.64 24.03 7.31
C PRO A 61 -16.09 24.82 6.08
N ALA A 62 -16.88 25.87 6.29
CA ALA A 62 -17.34 26.76 5.22
C ALA A 62 -16.17 27.47 4.52
N THR A 63 -15.19 27.92 5.30
CA THR A 63 -13.96 28.53 4.81
C THR A 63 -12.84 27.49 4.71
N PRO A 64 -12.21 27.33 3.53
CA PRO A 64 -11.07 26.43 3.37
C PRO A 64 -9.86 26.86 4.21
N PRO A 65 -9.24 25.95 4.98
CA PRO A 65 -8.02 26.24 5.75
C PRO A 65 -6.81 26.57 4.86
N ALA A 66 -5.72 27.05 5.46
CA ALA A 66 -4.45 27.18 4.74
C ALA A 66 -3.87 25.80 4.40
N ARG A 67 -3.16 25.68 3.28
CA ARG A 67 -2.53 24.41 2.85
C ARG A 67 -1.52 23.97 3.92
N GLY A 68 -1.60 22.71 4.32
CA GLY A 68 -0.76 22.14 5.38
C GLY A 68 -1.41 22.16 6.77
N GLN A 69 -2.44 22.99 6.98
CA GLN A 69 -3.15 22.99 8.27
C GLN A 69 -3.87 21.68 8.50
N HIS A 70 -3.90 21.26 9.76
CA HIS A 70 -4.58 20.06 10.19
C HIS A 70 -5.29 20.25 11.53
N ARG A 71 -6.29 19.41 11.75
CA ARG A 71 -6.98 19.24 13.04
C ARG A 71 -6.85 17.79 13.46
N ILE A 72 -6.77 17.56 14.76
CA ILE A 72 -6.65 16.21 15.33
C ILE A 72 -7.65 16.06 16.47
N LYS A 73 -8.27 14.89 16.54
CA LYS A 73 -9.00 14.40 17.73
C LYS A 73 -8.50 13.01 18.07
N MET A 74 -8.43 12.70 19.35
CA MET A 74 -7.91 11.43 19.83
C MET A 74 -8.89 10.74 20.78
N LYS A 75 -8.81 9.41 20.83
CA LYS A 75 -9.45 8.55 21.83
C LYS A 75 -8.49 7.41 22.12
N GLY A 76 -7.85 7.41 23.30
CA GLY A 76 -6.76 6.48 23.60
C GLY A 76 -5.65 6.58 22.56
N ASN A 77 -5.24 5.45 21.99
CA ASN A 77 -4.20 5.37 20.96
C ASN A 77 -4.71 5.75 19.56
N MET A 78 -6.03 5.88 19.38
CA MET A 78 -6.62 6.20 18.09
C MET A 78 -6.60 7.70 17.83
N SER A 79 -6.13 8.09 16.65
CA SER A 79 -6.08 9.48 16.19
C SER A 79 -6.88 9.64 14.91
N LEU A 80 -7.78 10.62 14.91
CA LEU A 80 -8.50 11.11 13.74
C LEU A 80 -7.87 12.43 13.30
N ILE A 81 -7.31 12.45 12.11
CA ILE A 81 -6.58 13.58 11.54
C ILE A 81 -7.36 14.11 10.34
N CYS A 82 -7.57 15.42 10.28
CA CYS A 82 -8.10 16.10 9.09
C CYS A 82 -7.06 17.09 8.60
N TRP A 83 -6.39 16.79 7.48
CA TRP A 83 -5.35 17.61 6.87
C TRP A 83 -5.85 18.25 5.59
N TYR A 84 -5.58 19.54 5.42
CA TYR A 84 -6.01 20.30 4.26
C TYR A 84 -4.87 20.55 3.28
N ASN A 85 -5.11 20.25 2.00
CA ASN A 85 -4.17 20.57 0.92
C ASN A 85 -4.87 21.20 -0.29
N LYS A 86 -5.34 20.39 -1.25
CA LYS A 86 -6.25 20.84 -2.33
C LYS A 86 -7.72 20.49 -2.00
N GLY A 87 -7.95 20.10 -0.76
CA GLY A 87 -9.15 19.45 -0.27
C GLY A 87 -8.87 18.80 1.08
N HIS A 88 -9.92 18.37 1.76
CA HIS A 88 -9.84 17.72 3.06
C HIS A 88 -9.51 16.24 2.92
N PHE A 89 -8.35 15.84 3.45
CA PHE A 89 -7.98 14.45 3.60
C PHE A 89 -8.12 14.05 5.06
N ARG A 90 -8.90 13.01 5.31
CA ARG A 90 -9.17 12.50 6.64
C ARG A 90 -8.46 11.17 6.80
N PHE A 91 -7.80 11.00 7.93
CA PHE A 91 -7.07 9.80 8.26
C PHE A 91 -7.49 9.30 9.63
N LEU A 92 -7.67 7.99 9.74
CA LEU A 92 -7.73 7.29 11.01
C LEU A 92 -6.40 6.57 11.19
N THR A 93 -5.82 6.60 12.38
CA THR A 93 -4.55 5.92 12.64
C THR A 93 -4.35 5.62 14.12
N ASN A 94 -3.81 4.45 14.43
CA ASN A 94 -3.20 4.12 15.73
C ASN A 94 -1.71 3.75 15.59
N ALA A 95 -1.14 3.92 14.40
CA ALA A 95 0.25 3.56 14.09
C ALA A 95 1.25 4.71 14.26
N TYR A 96 0.76 5.95 14.33
CA TYR A 96 1.60 7.16 14.30
C TYR A 96 1.16 8.13 15.38
N SER A 97 2.13 8.80 16.00
CA SER A 97 1.85 9.85 16.97
C SER A 97 1.17 11.03 16.28
N PRO A 98 0.12 11.61 16.86
CA PRO A 98 -0.60 12.74 16.27
C PRO A 98 0.20 14.03 16.29
N VAL A 99 1.17 14.17 17.21
CA VAL A 99 1.99 15.38 17.33
C VAL A 99 3.21 15.36 16.41
N GLN A 100 3.59 14.18 15.90
CA GLN A 100 4.72 14.07 15.00
C GLN A 100 4.39 14.71 13.65
N GLN A 101 5.23 15.66 13.27
CA GLN A 101 5.14 16.35 11.99
C GLN A 101 6.00 15.62 10.95
N GLY A 102 5.58 15.77 9.71
CA GLY A 102 6.22 15.30 8.50
C GLY A 102 6.02 16.31 7.38
N VAL A 103 6.54 16.01 6.19
CA VAL A 103 6.53 16.94 5.07
C VAL A 103 6.21 16.21 3.77
N ILE A 104 5.25 16.76 3.01
CA ILE A 104 5.05 16.36 1.61
C ILE A 104 5.90 17.25 0.71
N ILE A 105 6.98 16.69 0.17
CA ILE A 105 7.86 17.37 -0.79
C ILE A 105 7.22 17.34 -2.18
N LYS A 106 7.01 18.52 -2.79
CA LYS A 106 6.59 18.64 -4.19
C LYS A 106 7.67 19.33 -5.01
N ARG A 107 8.24 18.60 -5.97
CA ARG A 107 9.32 19.04 -6.89
C ARG A 107 9.18 20.45 -7.49
N LYS A 108 7.97 20.99 -7.62
CA LYS A 108 7.69 22.33 -8.19
C LYS A 108 6.99 23.32 -7.26
N ARG A 109 6.60 22.92 -6.04
CA ARG A 109 5.72 23.73 -5.17
C ARG A 109 6.19 23.84 -3.71
N GLY A 110 7.45 23.48 -3.47
CA GLY A 110 8.03 23.48 -2.13
C GLY A 110 7.48 22.37 -1.23
N GLU A 111 7.73 22.55 0.05
CA GLU A 111 7.36 21.65 1.13
C GLU A 111 6.01 22.03 1.71
N ILE A 112 5.17 21.03 1.98
CA ILE A 112 3.88 21.24 2.64
C ILE A 112 3.92 20.50 3.98
N PRO A 113 3.82 21.20 5.13
CA PRO A 113 3.80 20.54 6.43
C PRO A 113 2.57 19.67 6.54
N CYS A 114 2.73 18.52 7.17
CA CYS A 114 1.64 17.57 7.41
C CYS A 114 1.94 16.71 8.65
N PRO A 115 0.94 16.06 9.24
CA PRO A 115 1.21 15.02 10.23
C PRO A 115 1.99 13.85 9.63
N LEU A 116 2.86 13.22 10.40
CA LEU A 116 3.69 12.08 9.93
C LEU A 116 2.85 10.95 9.32
N ALA A 117 1.67 10.70 9.86
CA ALA A 117 0.72 9.72 9.30
C ALA A 117 0.36 10.02 7.83
N VAL A 118 0.23 11.30 7.46
CA VAL A 118 -0.07 11.72 6.09
C VAL A 118 1.13 11.48 5.17
N GLU A 119 2.33 11.80 5.63
CA GLU A 119 3.58 11.52 4.89
C GLU A 119 3.76 10.03 4.66
N ALA A 120 3.67 9.22 5.73
CA ALA A 120 3.81 7.78 5.67
C ALA A 120 2.77 7.15 4.72
N PHE A 121 1.51 7.58 4.80
CA PHE A 121 0.47 7.11 3.89
C PHE A 121 0.76 7.49 2.43
N ALA A 122 1.19 8.73 2.18
CA ALA A 122 1.53 9.18 0.84
C ALA A 122 2.73 8.42 0.25
N ALA A 123 3.75 8.15 1.07
CA ALA A 123 4.91 7.35 0.69
C ALA A 123 4.51 5.91 0.36
N HIS A 124 3.67 5.29 1.21
CA HIS A 124 3.16 3.94 0.99
C HIS A 124 2.32 3.85 -0.29
N LEU A 125 1.41 4.79 -0.51
CA LEU A 125 0.61 4.84 -1.74
C LEU A 125 1.49 5.04 -2.97
N SER A 126 2.50 5.91 -2.89
CA SER A 126 3.47 6.11 -3.98
C SER A 126 4.23 4.83 -4.30
N TYR A 127 4.61 4.05 -3.28
CA TYR A 127 5.27 2.76 -3.46
C TYR A 127 4.36 1.78 -4.21
N ILE A 128 3.09 1.64 -3.80
CA ILE A 128 2.12 0.78 -4.47
C ILE A 128 1.95 1.20 -5.94
N CYS A 129 1.76 2.49 -6.23
CA CYS A 129 1.59 2.97 -7.60
C CYS A 129 2.83 2.71 -8.48
N LYS A 130 4.03 2.91 -7.93
CA LYS A 130 5.28 2.61 -8.64
C LYS A 130 5.46 1.10 -8.88
N TYR A 131 5.05 0.29 -7.90
CA TYR A 131 5.04 -1.15 -8.04
C TYR A 131 4.06 -1.55 -9.15
N ASP A 132 2.82 -1.07 -9.11
CA ASP A 132 1.82 -1.38 -10.13
C ASP A 132 2.30 -0.99 -11.54
N ASP A 133 2.80 0.24 -11.74
CA ASP A 133 3.35 0.69 -13.04
C ASP A 133 4.55 -0.16 -13.50
N LYS A 134 5.43 -0.56 -12.58
CA LYS A 134 6.62 -1.35 -12.94
C LYS A 134 6.28 -2.78 -13.30
N TYR A 135 5.34 -3.39 -12.59
CA TYR A 135 5.07 -4.83 -12.66
C TYR A 135 3.97 -5.18 -13.65
N SER A 136 2.95 -4.33 -13.79
CA SER A 136 1.87 -4.50 -14.78
C SER A 136 2.39 -4.54 -16.23
N LYS A 137 3.49 -3.84 -16.53
CA LYS A 137 4.17 -3.87 -17.83
C LYS A 137 4.68 -5.25 -18.25
N TYR A 138 4.88 -6.14 -17.28
CA TYR A 138 5.36 -7.51 -17.51
C TYR A 138 4.23 -8.54 -17.36
N PHE A 139 2.97 -8.10 -17.29
CA PHE A 139 1.86 -9.02 -17.29
C PHE A 139 1.68 -9.60 -18.68
N ILE A 140 1.38 -10.89 -18.73
CA ILE A 140 1.10 -11.60 -19.96
C ILE A 140 -0.24 -11.09 -20.48
N SER A 141 -0.19 -10.30 -21.55
CA SER A 141 -1.38 -9.82 -22.24
C SER A 141 -1.84 -10.89 -23.22
N HIS A 142 -2.88 -11.64 -22.84
CA HIS A 142 -3.54 -12.61 -23.70
C HIS A 142 -5.02 -12.22 -23.80
N LYS A 143 -5.56 -12.07 -25.02
CA LYS A 143 -6.99 -11.82 -25.24
C LYS A 143 -7.78 -13.07 -24.80
N PRO A 144 -8.44 -13.06 -23.63
CA PRO A 144 -9.07 -14.26 -23.12
C PRO A 144 -10.47 -14.40 -23.74
N ASN A 145 -10.83 -15.63 -24.10
CA ASN A 145 -12.19 -15.94 -24.58
C ASN A 145 -13.08 -16.46 -23.45
N LYS A 146 -12.47 -16.75 -22.28
CA LYS A 146 -13.15 -17.22 -21.06
C LYS A 146 -12.51 -16.56 -19.83
N THR A 147 -13.30 -16.23 -18.81
CA THR A 147 -12.84 -15.55 -17.59
C THR A 147 -11.73 -16.31 -16.86
N TRP A 148 -11.77 -17.65 -16.84
CA TRP A 148 -10.73 -18.45 -16.19
C TRP A 148 -9.35 -18.28 -16.85
N GLN A 149 -9.29 -18.00 -18.16
CA GLN A 149 -8.02 -17.76 -18.86
C GLN A 149 -7.39 -16.45 -18.38
N GLN A 150 -8.22 -15.43 -18.13
CA GLN A 150 -7.75 -14.17 -17.57
C GLN A 150 -7.15 -14.37 -16.18
N VAL A 151 -7.82 -15.14 -15.32
CA VAL A 151 -7.33 -15.47 -13.96
C VAL A 151 -6.04 -16.27 -14.03
N PHE A 152 -5.96 -17.27 -14.92
CA PHE A 152 -4.77 -18.08 -15.14
C PHE A 152 -3.55 -17.21 -15.52
N TRP A 153 -3.67 -16.40 -16.58
CA TRP A 153 -2.57 -15.56 -17.04
C TRP A 153 -2.17 -14.49 -16.03
N PHE A 154 -3.14 -13.96 -15.28
CA PHE A 154 -2.89 -13.06 -14.16
C PHE A 154 -2.09 -13.75 -13.04
N ALA A 155 -2.47 -14.97 -12.66
CA ALA A 155 -1.75 -15.75 -11.64
C ALA A 155 -0.31 -16.07 -12.08
N VAL A 156 -0.11 -16.49 -13.32
CA VAL A 156 1.24 -16.72 -13.90
C VAL A 156 2.06 -15.43 -13.87
N SER A 157 1.46 -14.30 -14.27
CA SER A 157 2.13 -12.99 -14.24
C SER A 157 2.56 -12.58 -12.83
N ILE A 158 1.73 -12.84 -11.81
CA ILE A 158 2.10 -12.62 -10.40
C ILE A 158 3.23 -13.55 -9.99
N ALA A 159 3.16 -14.84 -10.34
CA ALA A 159 4.16 -15.83 -9.98
C ALA A 159 5.55 -15.47 -10.54
N VAL A 160 5.65 -15.13 -11.83
CA VAL A 160 6.91 -14.70 -12.48
C VAL A 160 7.47 -13.45 -11.81
N ASN A 161 6.61 -12.48 -11.49
CA ASN A 161 7.02 -11.25 -10.83
C ASN A 161 7.55 -11.49 -9.42
N ASN A 162 6.88 -12.35 -8.64
CA ASN A 162 7.31 -12.76 -7.30
C ASN A 162 8.61 -13.56 -7.36
N ALA A 163 8.77 -14.46 -8.33
CA ALA A 163 10.01 -15.21 -8.54
C ALA A 163 11.19 -14.27 -8.80
N TYR A 164 11.02 -13.22 -9.61
CA TYR A 164 12.08 -12.23 -9.79
C TYR A 164 12.38 -11.42 -8.51
N ILE A 165 11.37 -11.12 -7.68
CA ILE A 165 11.61 -10.46 -6.39
C ILE A 165 12.46 -11.35 -5.48
N LEU A 166 12.14 -12.65 -5.40
CA LEU A 166 12.91 -13.62 -4.63
C LEU A 166 14.33 -13.78 -5.17
N TYR A 167 14.48 -13.88 -6.50
CA TYR A 167 15.79 -13.89 -7.14
C TYR A 167 16.61 -12.66 -6.74
N LYS A 168 16.03 -11.46 -6.80
CA LYS A 168 16.68 -10.21 -6.35
C LYS A 168 17.08 -10.18 -4.87
N MET A 169 16.45 -11.01 -4.03
CA MET A 169 16.75 -11.15 -2.61
C MET A 169 17.73 -12.30 -2.33
N SER A 170 18.07 -13.11 -3.33
CA SER A 170 18.94 -14.27 -3.21
C SER A 170 20.39 -13.96 -3.57
N ASP A 171 21.31 -14.81 -3.12
CA ASP A 171 22.75 -14.71 -3.43
C ASP A 171 23.04 -14.79 -4.94
N ALA A 172 22.20 -15.51 -5.71
CA ALA A 172 22.35 -15.64 -7.16
C ALA A 172 22.29 -14.28 -7.89
N TYR A 173 21.55 -13.31 -7.36
CA TYR A 173 21.50 -11.95 -7.92
C TYR A 173 22.82 -11.19 -7.73
N HIS A 174 23.57 -11.50 -6.65
CA HIS A 174 24.87 -10.89 -6.42
C HIS A 174 25.94 -11.45 -7.37
N VAL A 175 25.83 -12.73 -7.75
CA VAL A 175 26.73 -13.38 -8.71
C VAL A 175 26.48 -12.86 -10.13
N LYS A 176 25.22 -12.89 -10.58
CA LYS A 176 24.85 -12.41 -11.91
C LYS A 176 23.56 -11.62 -11.80
N ARG A 177 23.58 -10.37 -12.27
CA ARG A 177 22.42 -9.46 -12.21
C ARG A 177 21.66 -9.46 -13.52
N TYR A 178 20.56 -10.20 -13.57
CA TYR A 178 19.62 -10.11 -14.68
C TYR A 178 18.65 -8.95 -14.48
N SER A 179 18.39 -8.22 -15.55
CA SER A 179 17.17 -7.40 -15.65
C SER A 179 15.94 -8.30 -15.66
N ARG A 180 14.75 -7.72 -15.42
CA ARG A 180 13.50 -8.49 -15.41
C ARG A 180 13.19 -9.14 -16.76
N ALA A 181 13.49 -8.45 -17.86
CA ALA A 181 13.31 -9.01 -19.20
C ALA A 181 14.22 -10.23 -19.43
N GLN A 182 15.51 -10.11 -19.07
CA GLN A 182 16.46 -11.22 -19.18
C GLN A 182 16.09 -12.41 -18.29
N PHE A 183 15.63 -12.14 -17.06
CA PHE A 183 15.13 -13.19 -16.18
C PHE A 183 13.92 -13.91 -16.78
N GLY A 184 12.97 -13.17 -17.35
CA GLY A 184 11.80 -13.74 -18.02
C GLY A 184 12.16 -14.58 -19.24
N GLU A 185 13.07 -14.10 -20.10
CA GLU A 185 13.56 -14.86 -21.25
C GLU A 185 14.21 -16.18 -20.82
N ARG A 186 15.08 -16.12 -19.80
CA ARG A 186 15.74 -17.30 -19.25
C ARG A 186 14.75 -18.30 -18.68
N LEU A 187 13.78 -17.82 -17.89
CA LEU A 187 12.73 -18.66 -17.33
C LEU A 187 11.96 -19.40 -18.44
N VAL A 188 11.65 -18.72 -19.55
CA VAL A 188 10.99 -19.37 -20.70
C VAL A 188 11.89 -20.44 -21.33
N ARG A 189 13.19 -20.18 -21.51
CA ARG A 189 14.15 -21.17 -22.03
C ARG A 189 14.26 -22.38 -21.11
N GLU A 190 14.36 -22.18 -19.80
CA GLU A 190 14.39 -23.27 -18.81
C GLU A 190 13.11 -24.12 -18.87
N LEU A 191 11.93 -23.49 -18.92
CA LEU A 191 10.65 -24.19 -19.02
C LEU A 191 10.47 -24.98 -20.31
N LEU A 192 11.12 -24.55 -21.40
CA LEU A 192 11.13 -25.23 -22.68
C LEU A 192 12.25 -26.28 -22.81
N GLY A 193 13.10 -26.43 -21.79
CA GLY A 193 14.26 -27.32 -21.83
C GLY A 193 15.34 -26.89 -22.84
N LEU A 194 15.42 -25.60 -23.15
CA LEU A 194 16.32 -25.02 -24.14
C LEU A 194 17.64 -24.49 -23.54
N GLU A 195 17.93 -24.77 -22.26
CA GLU A 195 19.25 -24.46 -21.71
C GLU A 195 20.25 -25.57 -22.06
N ASP A 196 21.36 -25.18 -22.69
CA ASP A 196 22.60 -25.95 -22.67
C ASP A 196 23.03 -26.14 -21.22
N ALA A 197 23.33 -27.38 -20.84
CA ALA A 197 23.82 -27.72 -19.51
C ALA A 197 24.90 -26.71 -19.06
N SER A 198 24.62 -25.92 -18.02
CA SER A 198 25.68 -25.15 -17.38
C SER A 198 26.68 -26.14 -16.76
N PRO A 199 28.00 -25.90 -16.88
CA PRO A 199 29.01 -26.87 -16.47
C PRO A 199 28.81 -27.19 -14.99
N THR A 200 28.64 -28.47 -14.72
CA THR A 200 28.70 -29.07 -13.39
C THR A 200 29.91 -28.53 -12.62
N HIS A 201 29.65 -28.09 -11.39
CA HIS A 201 30.69 -27.88 -10.37
C HIS A 201 31.55 -29.12 -10.17
#